data_AF-A0A8H3GW58-F1
#
_entry.id   AF-A0A8H3GW58-F1
#
_cell.length_a   1.000
_cell.length_b   1.000
_cell.length_c   1.000
_cell.angle_alpha   90.00
_cell.angle_beta   90.00
_cell.angle_gamma   90.00
#
_symmetry.space_group_name_H-M   'P 1'
#
loop_
_entity.id
_entity.type
_entity.pdbx_description
1 polymer ?
#
loop_
_entity_poly.entity_id
_entity_poly.type
_entity_poly.pdbx_seq_one_letter_code
_entity_poly.pdbx_strand_id
1 'polypeptide(L)' 'MSTEAHGRKMTYVRLGNSGLKVSRLILGLMSYGNKQWGEWVLEEEEGIKHIKT' A
#
# COMPACT_ATOMS: atom_id res chain seq x y z
N MET A 1 0.44 -18.87 -22.12
CA MET A 1 -0.18 -19.12 -20.80
C MET A 1 -0.81 -17.81 -20.36
N SER A 2 -2.13 -17.71 -20.44
CA SER A 2 -2.88 -16.49 -20.23
C SER A 2 -2.87 -16.12 -18.74
N THR A 3 -2.17 -15.04 -18.38
CA THR A 3 -2.27 -14.44 -17.04
C THR A 3 -3.60 -13.70 -16.94
N GLU A 4 -4.65 -14.37 -16.49
CA GLU A 4 -5.89 -13.71 -16.09
C GLU A 4 -5.67 -12.97 -14.77
N ALA A 5 -5.70 -11.64 -14.83
CA ALA A 5 -5.71 -10.77 -13.66
C ALA A 5 -7.01 -11.01 -12.89
N HIS A 6 -6.96 -11.89 -11.88
CA HIS A 6 -8.04 -12.04 -10.92
C HIS A 6 -8.19 -10.73 -10.15
N GLY A 7 -9.14 -9.89 -10.55
CA GLY A 7 -9.51 -8.65 -9.87
C GLY A 7 -10.09 -8.95 -8.49
N ARG A 8 -9.22 -9.25 -7.52
CA ARG A 8 -9.64 -9.48 -6.13
C ARG A 8 -10.19 -8.16 -5.57
N LYS A 9 -11.49 -8.13 -5.30
CA LYS A 9 -12.13 -7.00 -4.64
C LYS A 9 -11.54 -6.82 -3.23
N MET A 10 -11.17 -5.59 -2.89
CA MET A 10 -10.67 -5.25 -1.56
C MET A 10 -11.77 -5.39 -0.50
N THR A 11 -11.44 -6.06 0.61
CA THR A 11 -12.32 -6.14 1.79
C THR A 11 -12.07 -4.95 2.72
N TYR A 12 -13.14 -4.36 3.25
CA TYR A 12 -13.07 -3.27 4.22
C TYR A 12 -13.77 -3.66 5.52
N VAL A 13 -13.23 -3.24 6.67
CA VAL A 13 -13.67 -3.57 8.03
C VAL A 13 -13.69 -2.33 8.93
N ARG A 14 -14.35 -2.41 10.09
CA ARG A 14 -14.32 -1.34 11.11
C ARG A 14 -13.11 -1.52 12.03
N LEU A 15 -12.39 -0.43 12.33
CA LEU A 15 -11.26 -0.46 13.27
C LEU A 15 -11.74 -0.25 14.70
N GLY A 16 -12.06 -1.35 15.40
CA GLY A 16 -12.56 -1.32 16.78
C GLY A 16 -13.73 -0.33 16.95
N ASN A 17 -13.68 0.48 18.01
CA ASN A 17 -14.69 1.49 18.31
C ASN A 17 -14.36 2.89 17.77
N SER A 18 -13.35 3.02 16.89
CA SER A 18 -12.93 4.32 16.35
C SER A 18 -13.92 4.93 15.35
N GLY A 19 -14.89 4.14 14.85
CA GLY A 19 -15.79 4.53 13.76
C GLY A 19 -15.15 4.46 12.37
N LEU A 20 -13.82 4.29 12.26
CA LEU A 20 -13.13 4.24 10.97
C LEU A 20 -13.45 2.95 10.20
N LYS A 21 -13.65 3.09 8.88
CA LYS A 21 -13.74 1.98 7.93
C LYS A 21 -12.43 1.90 7.15
N VAL A 22 -11.72 0.79 7.29
CA VAL A 22 -10.37 0.59 6.75
C VAL A 22 -10.31 -0.63 5.86
N SER A 23 -9.34 -0.66 4.95
CA SER A 23 -8.95 -1.84 4.20
C SER A 23 -8.47 -2.95 5.14
N ARG A 24 -8.77 -4.22 4.83
CA ARG A 24 -8.27 -5.37 5.62
C ARG A 24 -6.74 -5.54 5.53
N LEU A 25 -6.13 -4.99 4.49
CA LEU A 25 -4.68 -4.87 4.32
C LEU A 25 -4.33 -3.38 4.29
N ILE A 26 -3.26 -2.98 4.98
CA ILE A 26 -2.79 -1.60 5.08
C ILE A 26 -1.39 -1.53 4.47
N LEU A 27 -1.15 -0.53 3.63
CA LEU A 27 0.18 -0.23 3.10
C LEU A 27 0.96 0.57 4.13
N GLY A 28 1.99 -0.03 4.73
CA GLY A 28 2.94 0.69 5.57
C GLY A 28 3.93 1.51 4.72
N LEU A 29 4.36 2.67 5.24
CA LEU A 29 5.22 3.61 4.51
C LEU A 29 6.62 3.76 5.12
N MET A 30 7.04 2.86 6.00
CA MET A 30 8.35 2.94 6.66
C MET A 30 9.52 3.00 5.66
N SER A 31 9.39 2.31 4.54
CA SER A 31 10.42 2.26 3.50
C SER A 31 10.34 3.39 2.47
N TYR A 32 9.53 4.43 2.69
CA TYR A 32 9.34 5.51 1.72
C TYR A 32 10.05 6.76 2.24
N GLY A 33 10.84 7.42 1.38
CA GLY A 33 11.52 8.66 1.76
C GLY A 33 12.85 8.85 1.05
N ASN A 34 13.80 9.46 1.75
CA ASN A 34 15.12 9.79 1.20
C ASN A 34 16.08 8.59 1.36
N LYS A 35 16.69 8.13 0.25
CA LYS A 35 17.68 7.04 0.23
C LYS A 35 18.93 7.29 1.08
N GLN A 36 19.21 8.53 1.47
CA GLN A 36 20.26 8.85 2.44
C GLN A 36 20.03 8.17 3.80
N TRP A 37 18.79 7.82 4.14
CA TRP A 37 18.48 7.09 5.38
C TRP A 37 18.84 5.60 5.30
N GLY A 38 18.90 5.02 4.10
CA GLY A 38 19.28 3.61 3.88
C GLY A 38 18.95 3.12 2.47
N GLU A 39 19.65 2.07 2.01
CA GLU A 39 19.50 1.53 0.66
C GLU A 39 18.11 0.90 0.40
N TRP A 40 17.42 0.46 1.45
CA TRP A 40 16.08 -0.14 1.37
C TRP A 40 14.95 0.87 1.21
N VAL A 41 15.27 2.16 1.15
CA VAL A 41 14.30 3.24 1.03
C VAL A 41 13.93 3.47 -0.43
N LEU A 42 12.63 3.60 -0.69
CA LEU A 42 12.05 3.94 -1.97
C LEU A 42 11.87 5.45 -2.07
N GLU A 43 12.39 6.03 -3.14
CA GLU A 43 12.19 7.46 -3.43
C GLU A 43 10.82 7.71 -4.06
N GLU A 44 10.46 8.98 -4.22
CA GLU A 44 9.12 9.42 -4.60
C GLU A 44 8.57 8.72 -5.86
N GLU A 45 9.36 8.69 -6.94
CA GLU A 45 8.93 8.09 -8.21
C GLU A 45 8.60 6.59 -8.11
N GLU A 46 9.34 5.86 -7.28
CA GLU A 46 9.15 4.43 -7.05
C GLU A 46 7.95 4.21 -6.12
N GLY A 47 7.88 4.99 -5.04
CA GLY A 47 6.80 4.92 -4.06
C GLY A 47 5.42 5.23 -4.66
N ILE A 48 5.32 6.23 -5.53
CA ILE A 48 4.05 6.63 -6.17
C ILE A 48 3.46 5.50 -7.01
N LYS A 49 4.29 4.65 -7.64
CA LYS A 49 3.81 3.51 -8.46
C LYS A 49 3.02 2.47 -7.65
N HIS A 50 3.21 2.43 -6.33
CA HIS A 50 2.48 1.52 -5.44
C HIS A 50 1.08 2.03 -5.07
N ILE A 51 0.80 3.30 -5.32
CA ILE A 51 -0.46 3.95 -4.95
C ILE A 51 -1.31 4.10 -6.22
N LYS A 52 -2.58 3.73 -6.12
CA LYS A 52 -3.51 3.93 -7.22
C LYS A 52 -3.78 5.43 -7.38
N THR A 53 -3.37 5.99 -8.52
CA THR A 53 -3.78 7.31 -9.00
C THR A 53 -5.21 7.30 -9.54
#